data_AF-A0AB39YT02-F1
#
_entry.id   AF-A0AB39YT02-F1
#
_cell.length_a   1.000
_cell.length_b   1.000
_cell.length_c   1.000
_cell.angle_alpha   90.00
_cell.angle_beta   90.00
_cell.angle_gamma   90.00
#
_symmetry.space_group_name_H-M   'P 1'
#
loop_
_entity.id
_entity.type
_entity.pdbx_description
1 polymer ?
#
loop_
_entity_poly.entity_id
_entity_poly.type
_entity_poly.pdbx_seq_one_letter_code
_entity_poly.pdbx_strand_id
1 'polypeptide(L)'
;MTITSPENAIANARRARARRELGGLDYIRNVRAAVETADQRVVARALGVSQPAISRLLSQADARGVKPVPEGFSGASPYEIAERYAAGDIDRDAMIRELSAWPYPKNEGAAAAAAEWASTPYLDTPGSFAEVGRAFDEGLIDGDAYDQILDASDEVPEVY
;
A
#
# COMPACT_ATOMS: atom_id res chain seq x y z
N MET A 1 -2.32 -9.44 -35.84
CA MET A 1 -3.18 -8.66 -34.93
C MET A 1 -3.68 -9.62 -33.87
N THR A 2 -2.98 -9.71 -32.74
CA THR A 2 -3.35 -10.61 -31.64
C THR A 2 -4.60 -10.04 -30.98
N ILE A 3 -5.74 -10.72 -31.12
CA ILE A 3 -6.98 -10.34 -30.43
C ILE A 3 -6.73 -10.67 -28.96
N THR A 4 -6.36 -9.68 -28.15
CA THR A 4 -6.29 -9.82 -26.70
C THR A 4 -7.69 -10.13 -26.20
N SER A 5 -7.89 -11.28 -25.54
CA SER A 5 -9.16 -11.61 -24.86
C SER A 5 -9.63 -10.44 -23.98
N PRO A 6 -10.93 -10.13 -23.91
CA PRO A 6 -11.46 -9.07 -23.03
C PRO A 6 -10.92 -9.16 -21.60
N GLU A 7 -10.74 -10.35 -21.05
CA GLU A 7 -10.16 -10.59 -19.72
C GLU A 7 -8.71 -10.09 -19.63
N ASN A 8 -7.88 -10.40 -20.63
CA ASN A 8 -6.50 -9.93 -20.70
C ASN A 8 -6.45 -8.40 -20.88
N ALA A 9 -7.38 -7.81 -21.62
CA ALA A 9 -7.47 -6.36 -21.78
C ALA A 9 -7.84 -5.65 -20.46
N ILE A 10 -8.81 -6.21 -19.72
CA ILE A 10 -9.23 -5.72 -18.41
C ILE A 10 -8.09 -5.86 -17.39
N ALA A 11 -7.41 -7.01 -17.36
CA ALA A 11 -6.25 -7.23 -16.49
C ALA A 11 -5.13 -6.21 -16.78
N ASN A 12 -4.83 -5.96 -18.06
CA ASN A 12 -3.85 -4.95 -18.44
C ASN A 12 -4.27 -3.52 -18.04
N ALA A 13 -5.56 -3.18 -18.17
CA ALA A 13 -6.08 -1.89 -17.71
C ALA A 13 -5.97 -1.73 -16.18
N ARG A 14 -6.26 -2.78 -15.42
CA ARG A 14 -6.08 -2.79 -13.95
C ARG A 14 -4.62 -2.56 -13.56
N ARG A 15 -3.68 -3.28 -14.18
CA ARG A 15 -2.23 -3.07 -13.96
C ARG A 15 -1.78 -1.66 -14.31
N ALA A 16 -2.25 -1.12 -15.44
CA ALA A 16 -1.91 0.23 -15.86
C ALA A 16 -2.45 1.29 -14.88
N ARG A 17 -3.66 1.08 -14.34
CA ARG A 17 -4.22 1.93 -13.30
C ARG A 17 -3.40 1.87 -12.00
N ALA A 18 -3.08 0.67 -11.51
CA ALA A 18 -2.27 0.49 -10.31
C ALA A 18 -0.91 1.20 -10.44
N ARG A 19 -0.19 0.98 -11.56
CA ARG A 19 1.08 1.68 -11.83
C ARG A 19 0.96 3.20 -11.86
N ARG A 20 -0.15 3.73 -12.37
CA ARG A 20 -0.40 5.19 -12.38
C ARG A 20 -0.61 5.73 -10.96
N GLU A 21 -1.38 5.02 -10.14
CA GLU A 21 -1.68 5.43 -8.76
C GLU A 21 -0.42 5.32 -7.88
N LEU A 22 0.29 4.19 -7.95
CA LEU A 22 1.59 3.95 -7.29
C LEU A 22 2.65 4.97 -7.74
N GLY A 23 2.77 5.22 -9.04
CA GLY A 23 3.70 6.23 -9.56
C GLY A 23 3.41 7.64 -9.05
N GLY A 24 2.14 7.97 -8.78
CA GLY A 24 1.76 9.22 -8.15
C GLY A 24 2.22 9.31 -6.69
N LEU A 25 2.08 8.22 -5.92
CA LEU A 25 2.58 8.13 -4.54
C LEU A 25 4.11 8.22 -4.50
N ASP A 26 4.79 7.48 -5.38
CA ASP A 26 6.24 7.50 -5.49
C ASP A 26 6.75 8.87 -5.90
N TYR A 27 6.08 9.56 -6.83
CA TYR A 27 6.41 10.94 -7.16
C TYR A 27 6.32 11.86 -5.94
N ILE A 28 5.23 11.79 -5.16
CA ILE A 28 5.06 12.59 -3.95
C ILE A 28 6.18 12.32 -2.93
N ARG A 29 6.49 11.04 -2.68
CA ARG A 29 7.54 10.65 -1.72
C ARG A 29 8.92 11.11 -2.16
N ASN A 30 9.25 10.96 -3.43
CA ASN A 30 10.52 11.44 -3.99
C ASN A 30 10.63 12.96 -3.95
N VAL A 31 9.53 13.69 -4.22
CA VAL A 31 9.51 15.15 -4.05
C VAL A 31 9.73 15.53 -2.59
N ARG A 32 9.09 14.84 -1.63
CA ARG A 32 9.30 15.08 -0.20
C ARG A 32 10.75 14.87 0.21
N ALA A 33 11.35 13.73 -0.15
CA ALA A 33 12.76 13.45 0.13
C ALA A 33 13.71 14.48 -0.52
N ALA A 34 13.40 14.94 -1.73
CA ALA A 34 14.19 15.97 -2.40
C ALA A 34 14.12 17.32 -1.67
N VAL A 35 12.96 17.74 -1.15
CA VAL A 35 12.85 19.02 -0.42
C VAL A 35 13.44 18.97 1.00
N GLU A 36 13.67 17.78 1.55
CA GLU A 36 14.41 17.61 2.80
C GLU A 36 15.92 17.88 2.63
N THR A 37 16.45 17.71 1.41
CA THR A 37 17.88 17.84 1.09
C THR A 37 18.21 19.05 0.21
N ALA A 38 17.21 19.69 -0.41
CA ALA A 38 17.38 20.83 -1.29
C ALA A 38 16.25 21.86 -1.16
N ASP A 39 16.54 23.12 -1.50
CA ASP A 39 15.53 24.18 -1.52
C ASP A 39 14.42 23.87 -2.54
N GLN A 40 13.17 24.14 -2.15
CA GLN A 40 11.99 23.84 -2.95
C GLN A 40 11.99 24.49 -4.34
N ARG A 41 12.65 25.65 -4.51
CA ARG A 41 12.80 26.30 -5.82
C ARG A 41 13.78 25.55 -6.72
N VAL A 42 14.80 24.93 -6.15
CA VAL A 42 15.75 24.07 -6.88
C VAL A 42 15.03 22.81 -7.36
N VAL A 43 14.29 22.15 -6.48
CA VAL A 43 13.47 20.97 -6.82
C VAL A 43 12.44 21.32 -7.90
N ALA A 44 11.70 22.42 -7.73
CA ALA A 44 10.70 22.86 -8.70
C ALA A 44 11.31 23.14 -10.08
N ARG A 45 12.46 23.83 -10.14
CA ARG A 45 13.19 24.08 -11.38
C ARG A 45 13.62 22.78 -12.05
N ALA A 46 14.18 21.83 -11.30
CA ALA A 46 14.63 20.55 -11.82
C ALA A 46 13.48 19.72 -12.40
N LEU A 47 12.29 19.79 -11.78
CA LEU A 47 11.09 19.10 -12.23
C LEU A 47 10.27 19.87 -13.29
N GLY A 48 10.72 21.05 -13.70
CA GLY A 48 10.02 21.86 -14.71
C GLY A 48 8.65 22.40 -14.24
N VAL A 49 8.45 22.56 -12.93
CA VAL A 49 7.20 23.06 -12.33
C VAL A 49 7.44 24.32 -11.52
N SER A 50 6.37 24.99 -11.10
CA SER A 50 6.46 26.15 -10.21
C SER A 50 6.66 25.71 -8.75
N GLN A 51 7.37 26.51 -7.95
CA GLN A 51 7.51 26.24 -6.51
C GLN A 51 6.14 26.15 -5.79
N PRO A 52 5.14 27.01 -6.09
CA PRO A 52 3.79 26.84 -5.53
C PRO A 52 3.12 25.51 -5.90
N ALA A 53 3.43 24.92 -7.06
CA ALA A 53 2.92 23.60 -7.42
C ALA A 53 3.50 22.50 -6.51
N ILE A 54 4.80 22.56 -6.19
CA ILE A 54 5.41 21.66 -5.21
C ILE A 54 4.76 21.86 -3.83
N SER A 55 4.54 23.11 -3.41
CA SER A 55 3.94 23.40 -2.10
C SER A 55 2.54 22.80 -2.00
N ARG A 56 1.73 23.00 -3.04
CA ARG A 56 0.38 22.45 -3.11
C ARG A 56 0.38 20.92 -3.13
N LEU A 57 1.29 20.30 -3.89
CA LEU A 57 1.43 18.86 -3.94
C LEU A 57 1.68 18.27 -2.54
N LEU A 58 2.65 18.84 -1.80
CA LEU A 58 3.01 18.36 -0.47
C LEU A 58 1.88 18.59 0.54
N SER A 59 1.24 19.77 0.54
CA SER A 59 0.09 20.02 1.43
C SER A 59 -1.10 19.10 1.13
N GLN A 60 -1.36 18.78 -0.14
CA GLN A 60 -2.40 17.80 -0.49
C GLN A 60 -2.02 16.38 -0.08
N ALA A 61 -0.74 16.02 -0.19
CA ALA A 61 -0.24 14.74 0.28
C ALA A 61 -0.40 14.58 1.80
N ASP A 62 -0.10 15.62 2.58
CA ASP A 62 -0.31 15.63 4.03
C ASP A 62 -1.79 15.47 4.37
N ALA A 63 -2.67 16.23 3.70
CA ALA A 63 -4.12 16.15 3.91
C ALA A 63 -4.72 14.78 3.55
N ARG A 64 -4.11 14.08 2.58
CA ARG A 64 -4.48 12.71 2.18
C ARG A 64 -3.83 11.63 3.03
N GLY A 65 -2.93 11.99 3.95
CA GLY A 65 -2.21 11.03 4.78
C GLY A 65 -1.23 10.13 4.00
N VAL A 66 -0.58 10.65 2.95
CA VAL A 66 0.44 9.89 2.21
C VAL A 66 1.63 9.61 3.13
N LYS A 67 1.77 8.35 3.56
CA LYS A 67 2.85 7.90 4.45
C LYS A 67 4.13 7.58 3.67
N PRO A 68 5.31 7.74 4.30
CA PRO A 68 6.55 7.17 3.77
C PRO A 68 6.47 5.64 3.75
N VAL A 69 7.25 5.02 2.87
CA VAL A 69 7.41 3.56 2.86
C VAL A 69 8.37 3.18 4.00
N PRO A 70 7.99 2.29 4.93
CA PRO A 70 8.88 1.82 5.97
C PRO A 70 10.10 1.08 5.39
N GLU A 71 11.24 1.16 6.07
CA GLU A 71 12.46 0.47 5.64
C GLU A 71 12.23 -1.05 5.53
N GLY A 72 12.71 -1.66 4.45
CA GLY A 72 12.56 -3.10 4.19
C GLY A 72 11.26 -3.51 3.51
N PHE A 73 10.35 -2.55 3.25
CA PHE A 73 9.09 -2.77 2.56
C PHE A 73 9.06 -2.04 1.22
N SER A 74 8.20 -2.53 0.34
CA SER A 74 7.98 -1.95 -0.99
C SER A 74 6.80 -0.96 -0.97
N GLY A 75 5.83 -1.11 -0.07
CA GLY A 75 4.66 -0.23 0.05
C GLY A 75 4.50 0.39 1.44
N ALA A 76 3.75 1.49 1.54
CA ALA A 76 3.49 2.16 2.82
C ALA A 76 2.33 1.57 3.62
N SER A 77 1.67 0.53 3.08
CA SER A 77 0.63 -0.25 3.75
C SER A 77 0.58 -1.67 3.15
N PRO A 78 -0.05 -2.64 3.82
CA PRO A 78 -0.29 -3.97 3.28
C PRO A 78 -0.99 -3.92 1.91
N TYR A 79 -2.01 -3.06 1.78
CA TYR A 79 -2.71 -2.89 0.51
C TYR A 79 -1.77 -2.39 -0.61
N GLU A 80 -0.92 -1.40 -0.34
CA GLU A 80 0.02 -0.89 -1.35
C GLU A 80 1.05 -1.95 -1.77
N ILE A 81 1.49 -2.82 -0.85
CA ILE A 81 2.37 -3.95 -1.18
C ILE A 81 1.66 -4.91 -2.16
N ALA A 82 0.40 -5.25 -1.90
CA ALA A 82 -0.39 -6.08 -2.81
C ALA A 82 -0.62 -5.38 -4.18
N GLU A 83 -0.84 -4.07 -4.20
CA GLU A 83 -0.93 -3.30 -5.45
C GLU A 83 0.36 -3.35 -6.26
N ARG A 84 1.52 -3.28 -5.61
CA ARG A 84 2.83 -3.41 -6.28
C ARG A 84 3.04 -4.81 -6.85
N TYR A 85 2.63 -5.86 -6.15
CA TYR A 85 2.63 -7.21 -6.68
C TYR A 85 1.73 -7.33 -7.91
N ALA A 86 0.49 -6.84 -7.82
CA ALA A 86 -0.45 -6.86 -8.94
C ALA A 86 0.05 -6.04 -10.15
N ALA A 87 0.76 -4.94 -9.88
CA ALA A 87 1.46 -4.13 -10.87
C ALA A 87 2.71 -4.81 -11.44
N GLY A 88 3.20 -5.90 -10.84
CA GLY A 88 4.42 -6.59 -11.23
C GLY A 88 5.71 -5.85 -10.88
N ASP A 89 5.66 -4.91 -9.94
CA ASP A 89 6.82 -4.18 -9.44
C ASP A 89 7.62 -5.02 -8.43
N ILE A 90 6.93 -5.95 -7.75
CA ILE A 90 7.51 -6.99 -6.89
C ILE A 90 6.96 -8.36 -7.29
N ASP A 91 7.73 -9.42 -7.01
CA ASP A 91 7.28 -10.79 -7.23
C ASP A 91 6.48 -11.34 -6.03
N ARG A 92 5.94 -12.56 -6.20
CA ARG A 92 5.11 -13.23 -5.19
C ARG A 92 5.88 -13.47 -3.90
N ASP A 93 7.14 -13.88 -3.99
CA ASP A 93 7.97 -14.21 -2.83
C ASP A 93 8.29 -12.95 -2.00
N ALA A 94 8.58 -11.83 -2.67
CA ALA A 94 8.77 -10.54 -2.01
C ALA A 94 7.48 -10.06 -1.33
N MET A 95 6.34 -10.14 -2.02
CA MET A 95 5.04 -9.78 -1.46
C MET A 95 4.71 -10.60 -0.22
N ILE A 96 4.84 -11.93 -0.26
CA ILE A 96 4.57 -12.80 0.90
C ILE A 96 5.49 -12.44 2.04
N ARG A 97 6.81 -12.37 1.80
CA ARG A 97 7.80 -12.01 2.83
C ARG A 97 7.46 -10.69 3.51
N GLU A 98 7.10 -9.67 2.73
CA GLU A 98 6.77 -8.34 3.26
C GLU A 98 5.44 -8.33 4.00
N LEU A 99 4.39 -8.95 3.45
CA LEU A 99 3.08 -8.99 4.11
C LEU A 99 3.07 -9.88 5.35
N SER A 100 3.86 -10.94 5.40
CA SER A 100 4.04 -11.77 6.60
C SER A 100 4.84 -11.04 7.69
N ALA A 101 5.79 -10.17 7.31
CA ALA A 101 6.61 -9.41 8.25
C ALA A 101 6.00 -8.06 8.64
N TRP A 102 4.85 -7.69 8.06
CA TRP A 102 4.23 -6.40 8.31
C TRP A 102 3.82 -6.28 9.78
N PRO A 103 4.15 -5.16 10.47
CA PRO A 103 3.81 -4.97 11.88
C PRO A 103 2.33 -4.61 12.03
N TYR A 104 1.44 -5.58 11.83
CA TYR A 104 0.00 -5.36 11.93
C TYR A 104 -0.37 -4.81 13.31
N PRO A 105 -1.16 -3.72 13.38
CA PRO A 105 -1.63 -3.20 14.65
C PRO A 105 -2.44 -4.28 15.36
N LYS A 106 -1.99 -4.66 16.56
CA LYS A 106 -2.76 -5.54 17.44
C LYS A 106 -3.98 -4.76 17.89
N ASN A 107 -5.18 -5.26 17.58
CA ASN A 107 -6.39 -4.72 18.16
C ASN A 107 -6.44 -5.17 19.63
N GLU A 108 -5.86 -4.39 20.54
CA GLU A 108 -5.96 -4.64 22.00
C GLU A 108 -7.43 -4.68 22.47
N GLY A 109 -8.34 -4.07 21.70
CA GLY A 109 -9.78 -4.14 21.90
C GLY A 109 -10.50 -5.28 21.16
N ALA A 110 -9.86 -6.08 20.30
CA ALA A 110 -10.56 -7.13 19.54
C ALA A 110 -11.07 -8.26 20.44
N ALA A 111 -10.31 -8.64 21.49
CA ALA A 111 -10.79 -9.63 22.46
C ALA A 111 -11.99 -9.10 23.27
N ALA A 112 -11.99 -7.81 23.62
CA ALA A 112 -13.10 -7.16 24.31
C ALA A 112 -14.31 -6.89 23.40
N ALA A 113 -14.09 -6.56 22.12
CA ALA A 113 -15.12 -6.33 21.11
C ALA A 113 -15.71 -7.63 20.56
N ALA A 114 -14.95 -8.74 20.56
CA ALA A 114 -15.45 -10.07 20.24
C ALA A 114 -16.52 -10.55 21.23
N ALA A 115 -16.50 -10.06 22.47
CA ALA A 115 -17.54 -10.32 23.46
C ALA A 115 -18.87 -9.57 23.18
N GLU A 116 -18.85 -8.52 22.36
CA GLU A 116 -20.02 -7.73 21.93
C GLU A 116 -20.28 -7.91 20.43
N TRP A 117 -20.37 -9.15 19.95
CA TRP A 117 -20.61 -9.43 18.55
C TRP A 117 -22.07 -9.19 18.12
N ALA A 118 -22.35 -7.98 17.65
CA ALA A 118 -23.37 -7.70 16.62
C ALA A 118 -23.32 -6.29 16.00
N SER A 119 -22.65 -5.29 16.60
CA SER A 119 -22.85 -3.89 16.19
C SER A 119 -21.60 -3.00 16.13
N THR A 120 -20.40 -3.49 16.42
CA THR A 120 -19.20 -2.65 16.27
C THR A 120 -18.72 -2.72 14.82
N PRO A 121 -18.78 -1.61 14.04
CA PRO A 121 -18.18 -1.58 12.72
C PRO A 121 -16.72 -1.98 12.85
N TYR A 122 -16.26 -2.92 12.02
CA TYR A 122 -14.83 -3.14 11.86
C TYR A 122 -14.20 -1.78 11.56
N LEU A 123 -13.39 -1.28 12.49
CA LEU A 123 -12.64 -0.06 12.27
C LEU A 123 -11.68 -0.38 11.12
N ASP A 124 -11.84 0.33 10.01
CA ASP A 124 -10.91 0.34 8.87
C ASP A 124 -9.61 1.01 9.34
N THR A 125 -8.88 0.31 10.20
CA THR A 125 -7.64 0.76 10.81
C THR A 125 -6.54 0.68 9.75
N PRO A 126 -5.97 1.81 9.30
CA PRO A 126 -4.97 1.80 8.26
C PRO A 126 -3.74 0.97 8.67
N GLY A 127 -3.28 0.10 7.77
CA GLY A 127 -2.18 -0.82 8.03
C GLY A 127 -2.57 -2.12 8.76
N SER A 128 -3.86 -2.35 9.02
CA SER A 128 -4.36 -3.60 9.61
C SER A 128 -4.42 -4.75 8.61
N PHE A 129 -4.57 -5.98 9.11
CA PHE A 129 -4.71 -7.17 8.27
C PHE A 129 -5.95 -7.11 7.36
N ALA A 130 -6.95 -6.28 7.70
CA ALA A 130 -8.11 -6.05 6.83
C ALA A 130 -7.72 -5.55 5.43
N GLU A 131 -6.58 -4.87 5.29
CA GLU A 131 -6.04 -4.47 3.99
C GLU A 131 -5.58 -5.66 3.13
N VAL A 132 -5.10 -6.75 3.75
CA VAL A 132 -4.77 -8.02 3.06
C VAL A 132 -6.06 -8.71 2.62
N GLY A 133 -7.08 -8.75 3.49
CA GLY A 133 -8.42 -9.25 3.14
C GLY A 133 -9.05 -8.49 1.98
N ARG A 134 -8.96 -7.16 1.99
CA ARG A 134 -9.39 -6.31 0.88
C ARG A 134 -8.62 -6.63 -0.41
N ALA A 135 -7.30 -6.81 -0.33
CA ALA A 135 -6.49 -7.18 -1.49
C ALA A 135 -6.91 -8.53 -2.09
N PHE A 136 -7.28 -9.50 -1.24
CA PHE A 136 -7.85 -10.78 -1.67
C PHE A 136 -9.23 -10.60 -2.33
N ASP A 137 -10.15 -9.87 -1.70
CA ASP A 137 -11.49 -9.59 -2.24
C ASP A 137 -11.44 -8.87 -3.61
N GLU A 138 -10.47 -7.97 -3.79
CA GLU A 138 -10.24 -7.26 -5.05
C GLU A 138 -9.42 -8.08 -6.08
N GLY A 139 -8.94 -9.26 -5.71
CA GLY A 139 -8.19 -10.18 -6.58
C GLY A 139 -6.77 -9.73 -6.89
N LEU A 140 -6.15 -8.95 -5.99
CA LEU A 140 -4.73 -8.58 -6.07
C LEU A 140 -3.81 -9.72 -5.64
N ILE A 141 -4.29 -10.57 -4.71
CA ILE A 141 -3.62 -11.77 -4.23
C ILE A 141 -4.56 -12.98 -4.35
N ASP A 142 -3.98 -14.18 -4.49
CA ASP A 142 -4.72 -15.44 -4.51
C ASP A 142 -4.98 -15.99 -3.09
N GLY A 143 -5.86 -16.99 -2.99
CA GLY A 143 -6.21 -17.61 -1.70
C GLY A 143 -5.00 -18.26 -1.02
N ASP A 144 -4.15 -18.96 -1.79
CA ASP A 144 -2.93 -19.57 -1.25
C ASP A 144 -1.98 -18.52 -0.65
N ALA A 145 -1.86 -17.33 -1.26
CA ALA A 145 -1.08 -16.24 -0.69
C ALA A 145 -1.74 -15.66 0.56
N TYR A 146 -3.07 -15.47 0.54
CA TYR A 146 -3.82 -14.97 1.69
C TYR A 146 -3.64 -15.89 2.90
N ASP A 147 -3.85 -17.20 2.74
CA ASP A 147 -3.74 -18.18 3.81
C ASP A 147 -2.32 -18.23 4.36
N GLN A 148 -1.30 -18.22 3.48
CA GLN A 148 0.11 -18.19 3.90
C GLN A 148 0.47 -16.93 4.70
N ILE A 149 -0.07 -15.78 4.33
CA ILE A 149 0.15 -14.52 5.04
C ILE A 149 -0.58 -14.53 6.39
N LEU A 150 -1.80 -15.07 6.44
CA LEU A 150 -2.60 -15.21 7.64
C LEU A 150 -1.89 -16.10 8.67
N ASP A 151 -1.49 -17.30 8.26
CA ASP A 151 -0.80 -18.27 9.12
C ASP A 151 0.48 -17.66 9.72
N ALA A 152 1.28 -16.96 8.91
CA ALA A 152 2.49 -16.30 9.38
C ALA A 152 2.22 -15.13 10.33
N SER A 153 1.09 -14.43 10.17
CA SER A 153 0.72 -13.30 11.03
C SER A 153 0.20 -13.72 12.41
N ASP A 154 -0.41 -14.92 12.50
CA ASP A 154 -0.88 -15.53 13.74
C ASP A 154 0.27 -16.18 14.54
N GLU A 155 1.35 -16.60 13.88
CA GLU A 155 2.52 -17.24 14.50
C GLU A 155 3.49 -16.29 15.24
N VAL A 156 3.32 -14.96 15.14
CA VAL A 156 4.24 -14.00 15.79
C VAL A 156 4.10 -14.07 17.32
N PRO A 157 5.09 -14.59 18.07
CA PRO A 157 4.95 -14.84 19.51
C PRO A 157 4.76 -13.55 20.30
N GLU A 158 3.98 -13.62 21.38
CA GLU A 158 3.93 -12.59 22.43
C GLU A 158 5.34 -12.35 22.99
N VAL A 159 6.02 -11.30 22.55
CA VAL A 159 7.20 -10.80 23.23
C VAL A 159 6.70 -9.97 24.42
N TYR A 160 6.71 -10.60 25.60
CA TYR A 160 6.39 -10.01 26.90
C TYR A 160 7.36 -8.91 27.32
#